data_AF-V5SB78-F1
#
_entry.id   AF-V5SB78-F1
#
_cell.length_a   1.000
_cell.length_b   1.000
_cell.length_c   1.000
_cell.angle_alpha   90.00
_cell.angle_beta   90.00
_cell.angle_gamma   90.00
#
_symmetry.space_group_name_H-M   'P 1'
#
loop_
_entity.id
_entity.type
_entity.pdbx_description
1 polymer ?
#
loop_
_entity_poly.entity_id
_entity_poly.type
_entity_poly.pdbx_seq_one_letter_code
_entity_poly.pdbx_strand_id
1 'polypeptide(L)'
;MSNNAISLELLAFNLKLLGRQRRKNILISAGRREDKKRMLAAVRRILTLDVELYATPGTYRFFKENGIDSTEIHKITDGRSPNILSFLKANRFDLVINVLTGDEDYDEGSDARLIRKLSIENGIPLITDADVGIATLEQIIIDAERGTYRYRLADDSEPWNLRLRFLAAAEKHGGLANHHAHFDKAYLITHENLRLSQVDMQKKWELYRYLKENYTHDDLVERISRGLEMMIQQGVTYCRTMVDADSTVGLLPIKAAMDVKKRYADRIHFEVGVQPLQGVLDPASFAQYAEACELADYCGGLPSRDRPTPEKHLDVILSLAKKLGKPVDVHIDQENNPLENETELLAEKTIEHGMQGRVFGVHAISLSAKEDREQDRIIEKVREADLGIIICPSAALSMKQLPMSGPLHNSIAPYVKLRDAGVRCYLGVDNVHDLFMPMVDGDIWTECRMLMEATRFYDIDAVAEWACAKPITAMAGLSAMDEAAPAKKRAAGV
;
A
#
# COMPACT_ATOMS: atom_id res chain seq x y z
N MET A 1 15.36 -3.19 -15.60
CA MET A 1 15.01 -4.03 -16.75
C MET A 1 13.78 -4.85 -16.38
N SER A 2 12.73 -4.70 -17.18
CA SER A 2 11.42 -5.38 -17.20
C SER A 2 10.75 -5.78 -15.87
N ASN A 3 9.96 -4.85 -15.32
CA ASN A 3 8.75 -5.24 -14.60
C ASN A 3 7.68 -5.51 -15.69
N ASN A 4 7.55 -6.76 -16.13
CA ASN A 4 6.48 -7.20 -17.02
C ASN A 4 5.16 -7.27 -16.22
N ALA A 5 4.71 -6.15 -15.68
CA ALA A 5 3.38 -6.04 -15.14
C ALA A 5 2.42 -6.11 -16.34
N ILE A 6 1.72 -7.24 -16.46
CA ILE A 6 0.62 -7.41 -17.42
C ILE A 6 -0.39 -6.30 -17.09
N SER A 7 -0.73 -5.45 -18.07
CA SER A 7 -1.66 -4.35 -17.81
C SER A 7 -3.04 -4.90 -17.42
N LEU A 8 -3.81 -4.13 -16.64
CA LEU A 8 -5.17 -4.54 -16.24
C LEU A 8 -6.04 -4.82 -17.46
N GLU A 9 -5.86 -4.05 -18.54
CA GLU A 9 -6.54 -4.26 -19.81
C GLU A 9 -6.16 -5.61 -20.43
N LEU A 10 -4.88 -5.99 -20.39
CA LEU A 10 -4.39 -7.26 -20.91
C LEU A 10 -4.87 -8.46 -20.05
N LEU A 11 -4.96 -8.29 -18.72
CA LEU A 11 -5.55 -9.28 -17.80
C LEU A 11 -7.05 -9.49 -18.07
N ALA A 12 -7.83 -8.41 -18.16
CA ALA A 12 -9.27 -8.47 -18.45
C ALA A 12 -9.53 -9.05 -19.86
N PHE A 13 -8.64 -8.76 -20.80
CA PHE A 13 -8.64 -9.31 -22.15
C PHE A 13 -8.38 -10.81 -22.18
N ASN A 14 -7.34 -11.29 -21.49
CA ASN A 14 -7.03 -12.73 -21.42
C ASN A 14 -8.20 -13.51 -20.81
N LEU A 15 -8.89 -12.95 -19.81
CA LEU A 15 -10.12 -13.52 -19.26
C LEU A 15 -11.23 -13.67 -20.33
N LYS A 16 -11.43 -12.66 -21.19
CA LYS A 16 -12.43 -12.70 -22.26
C LYS A 16 -12.11 -13.78 -23.30
N LEU A 17 -10.84 -13.95 -23.66
CA LEU A 17 -10.40 -14.97 -24.63
C LEU A 17 -10.43 -16.39 -24.07
N LEU A 18 -10.23 -16.58 -22.77
CA LEU A 18 -10.20 -17.91 -22.15
C LEU A 18 -11.58 -18.42 -21.69
N GLY A 19 -12.62 -17.59 -21.83
CA GLY A 19 -14.01 -17.98 -21.56
C GLY A 19 -14.53 -19.06 -22.50
N ARG A 20 -14.84 -20.25 -21.95
CA ARG A 20 -15.12 -21.52 -22.64
C ARG A 20 -16.46 -21.64 -23.40
N GLN A 21 -17.31 -20.63 -23.42
CA GLN A 21 -18.66 -20.81 -23.97
C GLN A 21 -18.73 -20.78 -25.50
N ARG A 22 -17.69 -20.33 -26.21
CA ARG A 22 -17.59 -20.37 -27.67
C ARG A 22 -16.13 -20.32 -28.15
N ARG A 23 -15.86 -20.96 -29.29
CA ARG A 23 -14.61 -20.80 -30.05
C ARG A 23 -14.35 -19.31 -30.31
N LYS A 24 -13.12 -18.85 -30.09
CA LYS A 24 -12.76 -17.43 -30.23
C LYS A 24 -12.28 -17.12 -31.63
N ASN A 25 -12.64 -15.95 -32.16
CA ASN A 25 -12.25 -15.57 -33.52
C ASN A 25 -11.20 -14.46 -33.47
N ILE A 26 -10.02 -14.72 -34.01
CA ILE A 26 -8.93 -13.74 -34.08
C ILE A 26 -8.71 -13.33 -35.52
N LEU A 27 -8.73 -12.03 -35.82
CA LEU A 27 -8.33 -11.50 -37.12
C LEU A 27 -6.86 -11.07 -37.08
N ILE A 28 -6.05 -11.57 -38.02
CA ILE A 28 -4.71 -11.06 -38.28
C ILE A 28 -4.63 -10.48 -39.69
N SER A 29 -4.30 -9.19 -39.75
CA SER A 29 -3.97 -8.48 -40.97
C SER A 29 -2.61 -7.84 -40.79
N ALA A 30 -1.61 -8.36 -41.50
CA ALA A 30 -0.27 -7.79 -41.50
C ALA A 30 0.14 -7.47 -42.94
N GLY A 31 0.72 -6.29 -43.12
CA GLY A 31 1.23 -5.85 -44.41
C GLY A 31 2.54 -6.52 -44.79
N ARG A 32 3.60 -6.19 -44.05
CA ARG A 32 4.99 -6.60 -44.34
C ARG A 32 5.19 -8.09 -44.14
N ARG A 33 5.98 -8.72 -45.03
CA ARG A 33 6.35 -10.15 -44.90
C ARG A 33 7.21 -10.41 -43.65
N GLU A 34 7.99 -9.42 -43.20
CA GLU A 34 8.81 -9.51 -41.99
C GLU A 34 7.97 -9.64 -40.72
N ASP A 35 6.94 -8.80 -40.56
CA ASP A 35 6.05 -8.88 -39.40
C ASP A 35 5.28 -10.20 -39.37
N LYS A 36 4.83 -10.69 -40.53
CA LYS A 36 4.23 -12.02 -40.66
C LYS A 36 5.17 -13.14 -40.22
N LYS A 37 6.46 -13.08 -40.59
CA LYS A 37 7.48 -14.05 -40.17
C LYS A 37 7.71 -14.01 -38.66
N ARG A 38 7.80 -12.81 -38.07
CA ARG A 38 8.00 -12.62 -36.63
C ARG A 38 6.83 -13.18 -35.81
N MET A 39 5.60 -12.96 -36.27
CA MET A 39 4.39 -13.45 -35.62
C MET A 39 4.17 -14.96 -35.77
N LEU A 40 4.82 -15.63 -36.73
CA LEU A 40 4.54 -17.01 -37.11
C LEU A 40 4.59 -18.00 -35.94
N ALA A 41 5.58 -17.86 -35.05
CA ALA A 41 5.74 -18.74 -33.88
C ALA A 41 4.57 -18.60 -32.90
N ALA A 42 4.23 -17.37 -32.53
CA ALA A 42 3.12 -17.10 -31.62
C ALA A 42 1.76 -17.51 -32.21
N VAL A 43 1.55 -17.29 -33.51
CA VAL A 43 0.32 -17.70 -34.22
C VAL A 43 0.19 -19.23 -34.30
N ARG A 44 1.29 -19.97 -34.48
CA ARG A 44 1.23 -21.45 -34.40
C ARG A 44 0.84 -21.93 -33.02
N ARG A 45 1.36 -21.29 -31.97
CA ARG A 45 1.06 -21.69 -30.60
C ARG A 45 -0.36 -21.31 -30.18
N ILE A 46 -0.91 -20.16 -30.60
CA ILE A 46 -2.28 -19.80 -30.21
C ILE A 46 -3.33 -20.78 -30.76
N LEU A 47 -3.03 -21.44 -31.90
CA LEU A 47 -3.88 -22.49 -32.47
C LEU A 47 -3.94 -23.78 -31.64
N THR A 48 -3.10 -23.94 -30.61
CA THR A 48 -3.28 -25.03 -29.63
C THR A 48 -4.45 -24.77 -28.68
N LEU A 49 -4.98 -23.54 -28.66
CA LEU A 49 -6.21 -23.17 -27.95
C LEU A 49 -7.42 -23.27 -28.89
N ASP A 50 -8.63 -23.24 -28.34
CA ASP A 50 -9.89 -23.29 -29.12
C ASP A 50 -10.20 -21.94 -29.80
N VAL A 51 -9.40 -21.63 -30.82
CA VAL A 51 -9.42 -20.39 -31.59
C VAL A 51 -9.65 -20.70 -33.07
N GLU A 52 -10.39 -19.82 -33.75
CA GLU A 52 -10.49 -19.73 -35.20
C GLU A 52 -9.72 -18.49 -35.67
N LEU A 53 -8.73 -18.73 -36.52
CA LEU A 53 -7.88 -17.67 -37.05
C LEU A 53 -8.43 -17.19 -38.39
N TYR A 54 -8.69 -15.90 -38.51
CA TYR A 54 -9.10 -15.23 -39.74
C TYR A 54 -7.94 -14.38 -40.25
N ALA A 55 -7.74 -14.34 -41.56
CA ALA A 55 -6.63 -13.60 -42.16
C ALA A 55 -7.06 -12.88 -43.45
N THR A 56 -6.55 -11.66 -43.64
CA THR A 56 -6.72 -10.94 -44.92
C THR A 56 -5.99 -11.67 -46.05
N PRO A 57 -6.35 -11.49 -47.34
CA PRO A 57 -5.86 -12.35 -48.42
C PRO A 57 -4.33 -12.50 -48.48
N GLY A 58 -3.60 -11.39 -48.29
CA GLY A 58 -2.13 -11.39 -48.27
C GLY A 58 -1.51 -12.02 -47.01
N THR A 59 -2.24 -12.04 -45.90
CA THR A 59 -1.84 -12.73 -44.66
C THR A 59 -2.19 -14.21 -44.74
N TYR A 60 -3.38 -14.55 -45.26
CA TYR A 60 -3.86 -15.90 -45.47
C TYR A 60 -2.92 -16.71 -46.38
N ARG A 61 -2.52 -16.16 -47.52
CA ARG A 61 -1.56 -16.82 -48.42
C ARG A 61 -0.24 -17.15 -47.72
N PHE A 62 0.28 -16.21 -46.94
CA PHE A 62 1.50 -16.41 -46.16
C PHE A 62 1.33 -17.49 -45.09
N PHE A 63 0.21 -17.50 -44.36
CA PHE A 63 -0.09 -18.54 -43.38
C PHE A 63 -0.21 -19.92 -44.03
N LYS A 64 -0.91 -20.02 -45.17
CA LYS A 64 -1.02 -21.24 -45.95
C LYS A 64 0.34 -21.76 -46.44
N GLU A 65 1.21 -20.88 -46.95
CA GLU A 65 2.59 -21.22 -47.33
C GLU A 65 3.41 -21.81 -46.17
N ASN A 66 3.09 -21.41 -44.93
CA ASN A 66 3.80 -21.82 -43.73
C ASN A 66 3.04 -22.87 -42.89
N GLY A 67 2.01 -23.50 -43.46
CA GLY A 67 1.25 -24.57 -42.82
C GLY A 67 0.39 -24.14 -41.61
N ILE A 68 -0.03 -22.87 -41.57
CA ILE A 68 -0.96 -22.36 -40.55
C ILE A 68 -2.38 -22.45 -41.10
N ASP A 69 -3.26 -23.14 -40.37
CA ASP A 69 -4.69 -23.20 -40.69
C ASP A 69 -5.36 -21.87 -40.31
N SER A 70 -6.07 -21.28 -41.27
CA SER A 70 -6.78 -20.01 -41.10
C SER A 70 -7.90 -19.88 -42.15
N THR A 71 -8.90 -19.06 -41.85
CA THR A 71 -10.00 -18.73 -42.74
C THR A 71 -9.69 -17.41 -43.46
N GLU A 72 -9.66 -17.43 -44.79
CA GLU A 72 -9.53 -16.20 -45.58
C GLU A 72 -10.78 -15.33 -45.38
N ILE A 73 -10.59 -14.04 -45.10
CA ILE A 73 -11.66 -13.06 -45.04
C ILE A 73 -11.37 -11.89 -45.97
N HIS A 74 -12.36 -11.52 -46.79
CA HIS A 74 -12.19 -10.48 -47.80
C HIS A 74 -12.08 -9.08 -47.17
N LYS A 75 -11.30 -8.20 -47.82
CA LYS A 75 -11.20 -6.80 -47.41
C LYS A 75 -12.55 -6.10 -47.60
N ILE A 76 -12.74 -4.95 -46.96
CA ILE A 76 -14.03 -4.23 -46.99
C ILE A 76 -14.28 -3.68 -48.40
N THR A 77 -13.22 -3.24 -49.07
CA THR A 77 -13.19 -2.76 -50.45
C THR A 77 -13.53 -3.83 -51.50
N ASP A 78 -13.37 -5.13 -51.21
CA ASP A 78 -13.52 -6.22 -52.19
C ASP A 78 -14.99 -6.51 -52.58
N GLY A 79 -15.96 -6.00 -51.82
CA GLY A 79 -17.41 -6.18 -52.10
C GLY A 79 -17.93 -7.63 -52.00
N ARG A 80 -17.10 -8.58 -51.56
CA ARG A 80 -17.42 -10.01 -51.42
C ARG A 80 -17.75 -10.37 -49.98
N SER A 81 -18.47 -11.47 -49.77
CA SER A 81 -18.80 -11.99 -48.43
C SER A 81 -18.30 -13.43 -48.28
N PRO A 82 -17.80 -13.84 -47.10
CA PRO A 82 -17.66 -13.05 -45.86
C PRO A 82 -16.53 -12.01 -45.94
N ASN A 83 -16.77 -10.81 -45.38
CA ASN A 83 -15.79 -9.73 -45.29
C ASN A 83 -15.63 -9.20 -43.86
N ILE A 84 -14.53 -8.48 -43.63
CA ILE A 84 -14.15 -7.94 -42.33
C ILE A 84 -15.25 -7.02 -41.76
N LEU A 85 -15.88 -6.19 -42.60
CA LEU A 85 -16.95 -5.28 -42.19
C LEU A 85 -18.14 -6.02 -41.57
N SER A 86 -18.59 -7.11 -42.21
CA SER A 86 -19.72 -7.92 -41.74
C SER A 86 -19.40 -8.60 -40.41
N PHE A 87 -18.16 -9.06 -40.21
CA PHE A 87 -17.73 -9.69 -38.97
C PHE A 87 -17.57 -8.68 -37.83
N LEU A 88 -16.99 -7.51 -38.09
CA LEU A 88 -16.86 -6.44 -37.09
C LEU A 88 -18.22 -5.93 -36.64
N LYS A 89 -19.15 -5.66 -37.57
CA LYS A 89 -20.52 -5.21 -37.24
C LYS A 89 -21.34 -6.25 -36.47
N ALA A 90 -21.11 -7.53 -36.72
CA ALA A 90 -21.76 -8.61 -36.00
C ALA A 90 -21.03 -9.01 -34.71
N ASN A 91 -20.00 -8.24 -34.30
CA ASN A 91 -19.16 -8.50 -33.13
C ASN A 91 -18.63 -9.95 -33.08
N ARG A 92 -18.22 -10.45 -34.25
CA ARG A 92 -17.75 -11.83 -34.42
C ARG A 92 -16.29 -12.01 -34.10
N PHE A 93 -15.49 -10.94 -34.05
CA PHE A 93 -14.08 -11.01 -33.65
C PHE A 93 -13.91 -10.75 -32.16
N ASP A 94 -13.06 -11.54 -31.52
CA ASP A 94 -12.68 -11.37 -30.12
C ASP A 94 -11.32 -10.65 -29.99
N LEU A 95 -10.50 -10.64 -31.06
CA LEU A 95 -9.24 -9.89 -31.17
C LEU A 95 -8.96 -9.51 -32.63
N VAL A 96 -8.45 -8.30 -32.85
CA VAL A 96 -7.93 -7.84 -34.15
C VAL A 96 -6.47 -7.41 -34.01
N ILE A 97 -5.58 -8.06 -34.75
CA ILE A 97 -4.18 -7.63 -34.93
C ILE A 97 -4.06 -7.05 -36.34
N ASN A 98 -3.92 -5.73 -36.45
CA ASN A 98 -3.88 -4.99 -37.71
C ASN A 98 -2.59 -4.14 -37.84
N VAL A 99 -1.52 -4.78 -38.34
CA VAL A 99 -0.18 -4.21 -38.51
C VAL A 99 -0.02 -3.63 -39.92
N LEU A 100 0.27 -2.34 -40.00
CA LEU A 100 0.39 -1.60 -41.26
C LEU A 100 1.79 -1.73 -41.90
N THR A 101 1.84 -1.59 -43.22
CA THR A 101 3.06 -1.53 -44.04
C THR A 101 3.82 -0.20 -43.92
N GLY A 102 3.18 0.88 -43.48
CA GLY A 102 3.81 2.21 -43.43
C GLY A 102 4.03 2.88 -44.79
N ASP A 103 3.71 2.20 -45.90
CA ASP A 103 3.71 2.75 -47.25
C ASP A 103 2.27 3.17 -47.61
N GLU A 104 2.09 4.38 -48.15
CA GLU A 104 0.79 4.96 -48.51
C GLU A 104 0.18 4.30 -49.77
N ASP A 105 -0.12 3.01 -49.73
CA ASP A 105 -1.05 2.43 -50.69
C ASP A 105 -2.48 2.86 -50.32
N TYR A 106 -3.16 3.58 -51.22
CA TYR A 106 -4.45 4.25 -50.98
C TYR A 106 -5.54 3.27 -50.49
N ASP A 107 -5.50 2.03 -50.97
CA ASP A 107 -6.41 0.94 -50.59
C ASP A 107 -6.10 0.37 -49.19
N GLU A 108 -4.82 0.22 -48.82
CA GLU A 108 -4.45 -0.24 -47.47
C GLU A 108 -4.76 0.82 -46.41
N GLY A 109 -4.58 2.10 -46.75
CA GLY A 109 -4.89 3.21 -45.88
C GLY A 109 -6.39 3.33 -45.57
N SER A 110 -7.28 3.06 -46.52
CA SER A 110 -8.74 3.19 -46.33
C SER A 110 -9.33 2.01 -45.54
N ASP A 111 -8.98 0.77 -45.90
CA ASP A 111 -9.44 -0.44 -45.20
C ASP A 111 -8.91 -0.52 -43.77
N ALA A 112 -7.62 -0.24 -43.55
CA ALA A 112 -7.05 -0.31 -42.22
C ALA A 112 -7.65 0.73 -41.29
N ARG A 113 -7.91 1.96 -41.77
CA ARG A 113 -8.62 2.99 -41.00
C ARG A 113 -10.00 2.52 -40.57
N LEU A 114 -10.74 1.89 -41.48
CA LEU A 114 -12.09 1.41 -41.20
C LEU A 114 -12.09 0.22 -40.22
N ILE A 115 -11.17 -0.74 -40.38
CA ILE A 115 -10.98 -1.86 -39.43
C ILE A 115 -10.72 -1.32 -38.03
N ARG A 116 -9.79 -0.37 -37.90
CA ARG A 116 -9.41 0.22 -36.61
C ARG A 116 -10.58 0.97 -35.98
N LYS A 117 -11.25 1.84 -36.76
CA LYS A 117 -12.44 2.58 -36.32
C LYS A 117 -13.53 1.65 -35.79
N LEU A 118 -13.90 0.64 -36.58
CA LEU A 118 -14.96 -0.29 -36.20
C LEU A 118 -14.58 -1.18 -35.02
N SER A 119 -13.30 -1.56 -34.89
CA SER A 119 -12.84 -2.30 -33.71
C SER A 119 -13.03 -1.48 -32.44
N ILE A 120 -12.68 -0.19 -32.47
CA ILE A 120 -12.89 0.75 -31.35
C ILE A 120 -14.39 0.94 -31.08
N GLU A 121 -15.20 1.23 -32.10
CA GLU A 121 -16.65 1.46 -31.95
C GLU A 121 -17.39 0.25 -31.37
N ASN A 122 -16.93 -0.97 -31.64
CA ASN A 122 -17.55 -2.22 -31.17
C ASN A 122 -16.88 -2.80 -29.92
N GLY A 123 -15.90 -2.11 -29.32
CA GLY A 123 -15.16 -2.60 -28.15
C GLY A 123 -14.39 -3.90 -28.41
N ILE A 124 -13.93 -4.10 -29.65
CA ILE A 124 -13.09 -5.22 -30.06
C ILE A 124 -11.63 -4.81 -29.86
N PRO A 125 -10.86 -5.56 -29.05
CA PRO A 125 -9.44 -5.30 -28.83
C PRO A 125 -8.67 -5.21 -30.14
N LEU A 126 -7.90 -4.13 -30.28
CA LEU A 126 -7.17 -3.79 -31.49
C LEU A 126 -5.69 -3.62 -31.17
N ILE A 127 -4.85 -4.41 -31.83
CA ILE A 127 -3.39 -4.30 -31.74
C ILE A 127 -2.87 -3.85 -33.09
N THR A 128 -2.11 -2.76 -33.13
CA THR A 128 -1.58 -2.17 -34.37
C THR A 128 -0.09 -2.37 -34.57
N ASP A 129 0.59 -2.97 -33.59
CA ASP A 129 2.02 -3.21 -33.55
C ASP A 129 2.32 -4.71 -33.49
N ALA A 130 3.33 -5.16 -34.25
CA ALA A 130 3.66 -6.58 -34.36
C ALA A 130 4.23 -7.16 -33.05
N ASP A 131 5.07 -6.41 -32.34
CA ASP A 131 5.70 -6.87 -31.09
C ASP A 131 4.68 -6.97 -29.97
N VAL A 132 3.80 -5.98 -29.86
CA VAL A 132 2.66 -6.04 -28.93
C VAL A 132 1.75 -7.22 -29.26
N GLY A 133 1.52 -7.49 -30.56
CA GLY A 133 0.73 -8.63 -31.02
C GLY A 133 1.35 -9.96 -30.60
N ILE A 134 2.67 -10.12 -30.78
CA ILE A 134 3.42 -11.31 -30.38
C ILE A 134 3.34 -11.50 -28.86
N ALA A 135 3.66 -10.48 -28.09
CA ALA A 135 3.64 -10.54 -26.63
C ALA A 135 2.25 -10.88 -26.09
N THR A 136 1.20 -10.33 -26.71
CA THR A 136 -0.19 -10.61 -26.35
C THR A 136 -0.54 -12.07 -26.59
N LEU A 137 -0.25 -12.60 -27.79
CA LEU A 137 -0.51 -14.00 -28.13
C LEU A 137 0.22 -14.95 -27.18
N GLU A 138 1.50 -14.69 -26.92
CA GLU A 138 2.34 -15.45 -25.99
C GLU A 138 1.79 -15.43 -24.55
N GLN A 139 1.36 -14.26 -24.06
CA GLN A 139 0.80 -14.15 -22.72
C GLN A 139 -0.51 -14.93 -22.56
N ILE A 140 -1.39 -14.91 -23.58
CA ILE A 140 -2.63 -15.71 -23.57
C ILE A 140 -2.30 -17.20 -23.42
N ILE A 141 -1.27 -17.69 -24.12
CA ILE A 141 -0.85 -19.09 -24.06
C ILE A 141 -0.32 -19.44 -22.67
N ILE A 142 0.57 -18.61 -22.13
CA ILE A 142 1.13 -18.79 -20.78
C ILE A 142 0.01 -18.86 -19.73
N ASP A 143 -0.97 -17.97 -19.83
CA ASP A 143 -2.09 -17.93 -18.89
C ASP A 143 -3.02 -19.14 -19.03
N ALA A 144 -3.22 -19.63 -20.26
CA ALA A 144 -3.99 -20.83 -20.53
C ALA A 144 -3.32 -22.09 -19.97
N GLU A 145 -1.99 -22.21 -20.15
CA GLU A 145 -1.16 -23.30 -19.67
C GLU A 145 -1.10 -23.34 -18.13
N ARG A 146 -0.93 -22.17 -17.49
CA ARG A 146 -0.95 -22.01 -16.03
C ARG A 146 -2.33 -22.27 -15.41
N GLY A 147 -3.38 -22.29 -16.23
CA GLY A 147 -4.74 -22.39 -15.75
C GLY A 147 -5.18 -21.18 -14.92
N THR A 148 -4.54 -20.01 -15.11
CA THR A 148 -4.79 -18.76 -14.38
C THR A 148 -6.28 -18.40 -14.31
N TYR A 149 -7.05 -18.81 -15.32
CA TYR A 149 -8.48 -18.51 -15.46
C TYR A 149 -9.38 -19.74 -15.48
N ARG A 150 -8.86 -20.94 -15.15
CA ARG A 150 -9.73 -22.10 -14.96
C ARG A 150 -10.55 -21.86 -13.70
N TYR A 151 -11.88 -21.94 -13.81
CA TYR A 151 -12.79 -22.04 -12.67
C TYR A 151 -12.66 -23.44 -12.03
N ARG A 152 -11.47 -23.75 -11.54
CA ARG A 152 -11.12 -24.84 -10.63
C ARG A 152 -10.20 -24.22 -9.59
N LEU A 153 -10.24 -24.70 -8.37
CA LEU A 153 -9.25 -24.32 -7.37
C LEU A 153 -7.86 -24.56 -7.99
N ALA A 154 -7.00 -23.54 -7.97
CA ALA A 154 -5.68 -23.60 -8.62
C ALA A 154 -4.79 -24.69 -7.98
N ASP A 155 -5.13 -25.10 -6.76
CA ASP A 155 -4.58 -26.22 -6.03
C ASP A 155 -5.70 -26.82 -5.15
N ASP A 156 -5.94 -28.12 -5.23
CA ASP A 156 -6.91 -28.82 -4.38
C ASP A 156 -6.31 -29.16 -3.00
N SER A 157 -4.99 -29.02 -2.83
CA SER A 157 -4.27 -29.37 -1.60
C SER A 157 -4.12 -28.20 -0.62
N GLU A 158 -4.12 -26.94 -1.10
CA GLU A 158 -4.16 -25.74 -0.26
C GLU A 158 -5.19 -24.73 -0.78
N PRO A 159 -6.22 -24.37 0.01
CA PRO A 159 -7.13 -23.30 -0.38
C PRO A 159 -6.38 -21.98 -0.48
N TRP A 160 -6.76 -21.13 -1.45
CA TRP A 160 -6.20 -19.79 -1.60
C TRP A 160 -6.23 -19.03 -0.26
N ASN A 161 -5.05 -18.66 0.23
CA ASN A 161 -4.88 -17.97 1.50
C ASN A 161 -4.06 -16.70 1.30
N LEU A 162 -4.78 -15.58 1.24
CA LEU A 162 -4.19 -14.27 1.02
C LEU A 162 -3.18 -13.88 2.11
N ARG A 163 -3.48 -14.22 3.38
CA ARG A 163 -2.61 -13.93 4.52
C ARG A 163 -1.26 -14.64 4.36
N LEU A 164 -1.25 -15.92 4.00
CA LEU A 164 0.00 -16.66 3.79
C LEU A 164 0.84 -16.07 2.65
N ARG A 165 0.20 -15.66 1.56
CA ARG A 165 0.89 -15.00 0.44
C ARG A 165 1.50 -13.66 0.84
N PHE A 166 0.75 -12.86 1.59
CA PHE A 166 1.25 -11.59 2.14
C PHE A 166 2.44 -11.81 3.08
N LEU A 167 2.35 -12.74 4.03
CA LEU A 167 3.43 -13.01 4.97
C LEU A 167 4.70 -13.52 4.24
N ALA A 168 4.54 -14.34 3.21
CA ALA A 168 5.65 -14.78 2.37
C ALA A 168 6.26 -13.64 1.54
N ALA A 169 5.47 -12.64 1.12
CA ALA A 169 5.99 -11.43 0.48
C ALA A 169 6.75 -10.58 1.51
N ALA A 170 6.19 -10.35 2.70
CA ALA A 170 6.81 -9.59 3.77
C ALA A 170 8.15 -10.20 4.24
N GLU A 171 8.26 -11.52 4.30
CA GLU A 171 9.52 -12.21 4.64
C GLU A 171 10.65 -11.85 3.65
N LYS A 172 10.35 -11.70 2.36
CA LYS A 172 11.33 -11.29 1.34
C LYS A 172 11.84 -9.85 1.56
N HIS A 173 11.08 -9.02 2.26
CA HIS A 173 11.45 -7.64 2.58
C HIS A 173 12.13 -7.49 3.96
N GLY A 174 12.51 -8.60 4.61
CA GLY A 174 13.28 -8.56 5.86
C GLY A 174 12.40 -8.44 7.12
N GLY A 175 11.13 -8.82 7.02
CA GLY A 175 10.19 -8.91 8.13
C GLY A 175 9.41 -7.61 8.36
N LEU A 176 8.27 -7.76 9.03
CA LEU A 176 7.30 -6.69 9.25
C LEU A 176 7.87 -5.59 10.15
N ALA A 177 7.27 -4.40 10.08
CA ALA A 177 7.60 -3.24 10.89
C ALA A 177 6.34 -2.61 11.49
N ASN A 178 6.44 -2.19 12.76
CA ASN A 178 5.45 -1.36 13.44
C ASN A 178 6.09 -0.01 13.79
N HIS A 179 5.57 1.08 13.25
CA HIS A 179 6.11 2.43 13.49
C HIS A 179 5.35 3.23 14.52
N HIS A 180 4.20 2.73 14.99
CA HIS A 180 3.44 3.41 16.02
C HIS A 180 2.65 2.44 16.88
N ALA A 181 2.80 2.58 18.19
CA ALA A 181 2.00 1.88 19.18
C ALA A 181 2.03 2.61 20.52
N HIS A 182 1.15 2.23 21.45
CA HIS A 182 1.21 2.66 22.84
C HIS A 182 1.11 1.49 23.83
N PHE A 183 2.23 0.81 24.06
CA PHE A 183 2.22 -0.38 24.91
C PHE A 183 2.20 -0.10 26.41
N ASP A 184 2.52 1.12 26.85
CA ASP A 184 2.39 1.54 28.25
C ASP A 184 0.94 1.53 28.75
N LYS A 185 -0.02 1.71 27.83
CA LYS A 185 -1.47 1.66 28.09
C LYS A 185 -2.17 0.44 27.49
N ALA A 186 -1.43 -0.47 26.87
CA ALA A 186 -2.02 -1.67 26.29
C ALA A 186 -2.59 -2.62 27.35
N TYR A 187 -3.58 -3.42 26.95
CA TYR A 187 -4.19 -4.48 27.76
C TYR A 187 -4.85 -3.99 29.08
N LEU A 188 -5.32 -2.75 29.09
CA LEU A 188 -6.09 -2.20 30.21
C LEU A 188 -7.56 -2.64 30.20
N ILE A 189 -8.06 -3.12 29.06
CA ILE A 189 -9.46 -3.53 28.91
C ILE A 189 -9.69 -4.95 29.44
N THR A 190 -10.76 -5.07 30.23
CA THR A 190 -11.35 -6.33 30.67
C THR A 190 -12.84 -6.34 30.33
N HIS A 191 -13.50 -7.49 30.50
CA HIS A 191 -14.94 -7.60 30.29
C HIS A 191 -15.73 -6.64 31.19
N GLU A 192 -15.28 -6.46 32.44
CA GLU A 192 -15.93 -5.63 33.46
C GLU A 192 -15.83 -4.13 33.15
N ASN A 193 -14.69 -3.70 32.60
CA ASN A 193 -14.42 -2.28 32.35
C ASN A 193 -14.65 -1.86 30.90
N LEU A 194 -14.94 -2.79 29.97
CA LEU A 194 -15.19 -2.51 28.55
C LEU A 194 -16.24 -1.41 28.34
N ARG A 195 -17.29 -1.37 29.17
CA ARG A 195 -18.33 -0.34 29.10
C ARG A 195 -17.81 1.10 29.25
N LEU A 196 -16.65 1.28 29.89
CA LEU A 196 -16.01 2.59 30.02
C LEU A 196 -15.52 3.13 28.67
N SER A 197 -15.31 2.28 27.67
CA SER A 197 -14.91 2.70 26.32
C SER A 197 -16.02 3.42 25.53
N GLN A 198 -17.27 3.40 26.00
CA GLN A 198 -18.42 4.00 25.29
C GLN A 198 -18.63 5.49 25.59
N VAL A 199 -17.82 6.08 26.49
CA VAL A 199 -17.90 7.51 26.82
C VAL A 199 -17.26 8.39 25.73
N ASP A 200 -17.49 9.71 25.80
CA ASP A 200 -16.82 10.66 24.91
C ASP A 200 -15.30 10.76 25.19
N MET A 201 -14.57 11.32 24.22
CA MET A 201 -13.12 11.36 24.26
C MET A 201 -12.59 12.15 25.47
N GLN A 202 -13.23 13.27 25.84
CA GLN A 202 -12.85 14.07 27.01
C GLN A 202 -12.97 13.24 28.28
N LYS A 203 -14.06 12.48 28.42
CA LYS A 203 -14.28 11.62 29.57
C LYS A 203 -13.29 10.45 29.63
N LYS A 204 -12.90 9.89 28.47
CA LYS A 204 -11.84 8.86 28.42
C LYS A 204 -10.51 9.40 28.97
N TRP A 205 -10.14 10.63 28.61
CA TRP A 205 -8.92 11.26 29.14
C TRP A 205 -8.95 11.41 30.67
N GLU A 206 -10.08 11.82 31.25
CA GLU A 206 -10.24 11.87 32.71
C GLU A 206 -10.11 10.49 33.36
N LEU A 207 -10.79 9.48 32.82
CA LEU A 207 -10.72 8.10 33.32
C LEU A 207 -9.30 7.56 33.28
N TYR A 208 -8.60 7.82 32.18
CA TYR A 208 -7.23 7.40 31.99
C TYR A 208 -6.28 8.09 32.98
N ARG A 209 -6.54 9.36 33.35
CA ARG A 209 -5.77 10.05 34.41
C ARG A 209 -5.82 9.29 35.74
N TYR A 210 -6.98 8.77 36.14
CA TYR A 210 -7.11 7.95 37.36
C TYR A 210 -6.41 6.59 37.23
N LEU A 211 -6.39 5.99 36.04
CA LEU A 211 -5.65 4.75 35.82
C LEU A 211 -4.14 4.97 35.94
N LYS A 212 -3.62 6.08 35.41
CA LYS A 212 -2.20 6.46 35.50
C LYS A 212 -1.70 6.66 36.92
N GLU A 213 -2.54 7.21 37.80
CA GLU A 213 -2.21 7.41 39.22
C GLU A 213 -1.86 6.09 39.93
N ASN A 214 -2.29 4.95 39.38
CA ASN A 214 -2.03 3.61 39.91
C ASN A 214 -0.87 2.88 39.20
N TYR A 215 -0.11 3.55 38.32
CA TYR A 215 0.98 2.89 37.60
C TYR A 215 2.10 2.46 38.53
N THR A 216 2.47 1.19 38.41
CA THR A 216 3.71 0.66 38.96
C THR A 216 4.70 0.39 37.85
N HIS A 217 5.99 0.39 38.19
CA HIS A 217 7.05 0.05 37.24
C HIS A 217 6.84 -1.35 36.65
N ASP A 218 6.51 -2.33 37.50
CA ASP A 218 6.36 -3.73 37.09
C ASP A 218 5.17 -3.92 36.15
N ASP A 219 4.03 -3.26 36.40
CA ASP A 219 2.86 -3.31 35.51
C ASP A 219 3.15 -2.69 34.13
N LEU A 220 3.97 -1.64 34.09
CA LEU A 220 4.41 -1.02 32.83
C LEU A 220 5.36 -1.94 32.07
N VAL A 221 6.35 -2.51 32.74
CA VAL A 221 7.27 -3.49 32.13
C VAL A 221 6.51 -4.68 31.56
N GLU A 222 5.53 -5.22 32.29
CA GLU A 222 4.72 -6.36 31.85
C GLU A 222 3.89 -6.02 30.61
N ARG A 223 3.16 -4.89 30.61
CA ARG A 223 2.32 -4.49 29.46
C ARG A 223 3.14 -4.19 28.21
N ILE A 224 4.24 -3.45 28.36
CA ILE A 224 5.15 -3.13 27.26
C ILE A 224 5.78 -4.43 26.71
N SER A 225 6.19 -5.35 27.58
CA SER A 225 6.73 -6.66 27.17
C SER A 225 5.71 -7.48 26.40
N ARG A 226 4.44 -7.53 26.85
CA ARG A 226 3.36 -8.25 26.14
C ARG A 226 3.13 -7.70 24.73
N GLY A 227 3.04 -6.38 24.60
CA GLY A 227 2.87 -5.73 23.30
C GLY A 227 4.04 -6.02 22.36
N LEU A 228 5.27 -5.96 22.88
CA LEU A 228 6.47 -6.27 22.09
C LEU A 228 6.57 -7.76 21.71
N GLU A 229 6.21 -8.67 22.61
CA GLU A 229 6.20 -10.10 22.34
C GLU A 229 5.18 -10.48 21.27
N MET A 230 3.99 -9.86 21.31
CA MET A 230 2.98 -10.00 20.27
C MET A 230 3.50 -9.56 18.90
N MET A 231 4.31 -8.48 18.83
CA MET A 231 4.96 -8.06 17.59
C MET A 231 5.99 -9.10 17.11
N ILE A 232 6.84 -9.59 18.02
CA ILE A 232 7.86 -10.60 17.69
C ILE A 232 7.22 -11.89 17.15
N GLN A 233 6.10 -12.35 17.74
CA GLN A 233 5.40 -13.56 17.31
C GLN A 233 4.86 -13.48 15.88
N GLN A 234 4.61 -12.28 15.36
CA GLN A 234 4.14 -12.04 14.01
C GLN A 234 5.28 -11.87 12.98
N GLY A 235 6.55 -11.92 13.42
CA GLY A 235 7.71 -11.69 12.55
C GLY A 235 8.05 -10.21 12.35
N VAL A 236 7.63 -9.34 13.28
CA VAL A 236 8.05 -7.93 13.30
C VAL A 236 9.52 -7.85 13.72
N THR A 237 10.33 -7.13 12.94
CA THR A 237 11.78 -6.95 13.19
C THR A 237 12.12 -5.53 13.65
N TYR A 238 11.21 -4.58 13.44
CA TYR A 238 11.35 -3.19 13.83
C TYR A 238 10.05 -2.72 14.48
N CYS A 239 10.12 -2.22 15.71
CA CYS A 239 8.95 -1.80 16.46
C CYS A 239 9.19 -0.47 17.17
N ARG A 240 8.23 0.44 17.07
CA ARG A 240 8.17 1.68 17.86
C ARG A 240 6.98 1.66 18.79
N THR A 241 7.15 2.29 19.96
CA THR A 241 6.03 2.66 20.82
C THR A 241 6.28 4.03 21.44
N MET A 242 5.22 4.82 21.63
CA MET A 242 5.27 5.98 22.51
C MET A 242 4.82 5.59 23.91
N VAL A 243 5.41 6.26 24.90
CA VAL A 243 4.98 6.20 26.29
C VAL A 243 4.70 7.60 26.80
N ASP A 244 3.80 7.68 27.77
CA ASP A 244 3.43 8.96 28.35
C ASP A 244 4.56 9.53 29.25
N ALA A 245 4.80 10.84 29.17
CA ALA A 245 5.57 11.58 30.18
C ALA A 245 4.83 12.87 30.51
N ASP A 246 4.36 12.97 31.74
CA ASP A 246 3.57 14.11 32.22
C ASP A 246 3.73 14.28 33.74
N SER A 247 3.16 15.35 34.29
CA SER A 247 3.27 15.66 35.73
C SER A 247 2.66 14.61 36.67
N THR A 248 1.85 13.67 36.17
CA THR A 248 1.19 12.62 36.95
C THR A 248 2.11 11.41 37.13
N VAL A 249 2.75 10.97 36.05
CA VAL A 249 3.56 9.73 36.02
C VAL A 249 5.06 10.00 36.00
N GLY A 250 5.47 11.26 35.81
CA GLY A 250 6.86 11.68 35.68
C GLY A 250 7.58 10.85 34.62
N LEU A 251 8.74 10.32 34.99
CA LEU A 251 9.58 9.47 34.13
C LEU A 251 9.30 7.98 34.27
N LEU A 252 8.27 7.57 35.01
CA LEU A 252 8.04 6.15 35.31
C LEU A 252 7.84 5.31 34.02
N PRO A 253 7.02 5.73 33.04
CA PRO A 253 6.80 4.94 31.81
C PRO A 253 8.04 4.84 30.94
N ILE A 254 8.80 5.92 30.75
CA ILE A 254 10.02 5.89 29.94
C ILE A 254 11.11 5.01 30.57
N LYS A 255 11.24 5.00 31.91
CA LYS A 255 12.18 4.10 32.60
C LYS A 255 11.81 2.63 32.40
N ALA A 256 10.54 2.28 32.58
CA ALA A 256 10.04 0.93 32.33
C ALA A 256 10.26 0.49 30.88
N ALA A 257 9.96 1.37 29.91
CA ALA A 257 10.16 1.10 28.50
C ALA A 257 11.64 0.89 28.13
N MET A 258 12.55 1.67 28.72
CA MET A 258 14.00 1.49 28.54
C MET A 258 14.50 0.14 29.08
N ASP A 259 13.93 -0.34 30.19
CA ASP A 259 14.28 -1.66 30.73
C ASP A 259 13.77 -2.79 29.83
N VAL A 260 12.56 -2.66 29.27
CA VAL A 260 12.06 -3.60 28.25
C VAL A 260 12.95 -3.56 27.00
N LYS A 261 13.33 -2.37 26.53
CA LYS A 261 14.24 -2.22 25.38
C LYS A 261 15.55 -2.96 25.59
N LYS A 262 16.18 -2.85 26.76
CA LYS A 262 17.39 -3.62 27.10
C LYS A 262 17.14 -5.12 27.12
N ARG A 263 16.00 -5.55 27.68
CA ARG A 263 15.63 -6.97 27.83
C ARG A 263 15.42 -7.69 26.49
N TYR A 264 14.96 -6.99 25.46
CA TYR A 264 14.63 -7.57 24.14
C TYR A 264 15.62 -7.17 23.03
N ALA A 265 16.74 -6.54 23.37
CA ALA A 265 17.70 -6.00 22.41
C ALA A 265 18.31 -7.04 21.45
N ASP A 266 18.30 -8.32 21.81
CA ASP A 266 18.77 -9.45 21.00
C ASP A 266 17.68 -10.05 20.09
N ARG A 267 16.43 -9.59 20.20
CA ARG A 267 15.27 -10.18 19.52
C ARG A 267 14.61 -9.27 18.49
N ILE A 268 14.62 -7.95 18.72
CA ILE A 268 13.92 -6.98 17.88
C ILE A 268 14.57 -5.59 18.02
N HIS A 269 14.59 -4.81 16.93
CA HIS A 269 14.92 -3.39 17.03
C HIS A 269 13.72 -2.63 17.59
N PHE A 270 13.81 -2.22 18.85
CA PHE A 270 12.73 -1.54 19.55
C PHE A 270 13.12 -0.10 19.89
N GLU A 271 12.31 0.86 19.46
CA GLU A 271 12.48 2.29 19.77
C GLU A 271 11.32 2.82 20.59
N VAL A 272 11.63 3.71 21.53
CA VAL A 272 10.65 4.30 22.43
C VAL A 272 10.64 5.81 22.25
N GLY A 273 9.44 6.37 22.06
CA GLY A 273 9.20 7.81 22.04
C GLY A 273 8.40 8.28 23.23
N VAL A 274 8.26 9.60 23.37
CA VAL A 274 7.54 10.23 24.48
C VAL A 274 6.34 11.02 23.97
N GLN A 275 5.14 10.73 24.46
CA GLN A 275 3.92 11.44 24.09
C GLN A 275 3.59 12.57 25.11
N PRO A 276 3.46 13.84 24.67
CA PRO A 276 3.15 14.97 25.56
C PRO A 276 1.64 15.18 25.75
N LEU A 277 0.98 14.33 26.54
CA LEU A 277 -0.48 14.38 26.73
C LEU A 277 -1.01 15.64 27.46
N GLN A 278 -0.15 16.35 28.19
CA GLN A 278 -0.48 17.63 28.84
C GLN A 278 -0.06 18.86 28.01
N GLY A 279 0.43 18.67 26.78
CA GLY A 279 1.03 19.75 26.00
C GLY A 279 2.47 20.06 26.43
N VAL A 280 3.09 21.04 25.78
CA VAL A 280 4.51 21.40 25.97
C VAL A 280 4.72 22.90 26.20
N LEU A 281 3.66 23.71 26.22
CA LEU A 281 3.78 25.16 26.44
C LEU A 281 3.82 25.53 27.94
N ASP A 282 3.25 24.68 28.80
CA ASP A 282 3.37 24.85 30.25
C ASP A 282 4.78 24.44 30.73
N PRO A 283 5.49 25.30 31.48
CA PRO A 283 6.87 25.03 31.90
C PRO A 283 7.05 23.77 32.75
N ALA A 284 6.08 23.42 33.61
CA ALA A 284 6.19 22.24 34.47
C ALA A 284 6.04 20.95 33.64
N SER A 285 5.07 20.94 32.72
CA SER A 285 4.85 19.84 31.78
C SER A 285 6.03 19.69 30.81
N PHE A 286 6.57 20.80 30.31
CA PHE A 286 7.74 20.81 29.43
C PHE A 286 8.99 20.25 30.09
N ALA A 287 9.25 20.56 31.37
CA ALA A 287 10.43 20.07 32.07
C ALA A 287 10.45 18.53 32.13
N GLN A 288 9.32 17.90 32.46
CA GLN A 288 9.19 16.44 32.48
C GLN A 288 9.30 15.83 31.07
N TYR A 289 8.64 16.44 30.10
CA TYR A 289 8.72 16.02 28.70
C TYR A 289 10.17 16.07 28.17
N ALA A 290 10.89 17.18 28.43
CA ALA A 290 12.27 17.35 27.97
C ALA A 290 13.22 16.32 28.59
N GLU A 291 13.09 16.06 29.90
CA GLU A 291 13.88 15.05 30.60
C GLU A 291 13.58 13.63 30.07
N ALA A 292 12.31 13.31 29.81
CA ALA A 292 11.94 12.03 29.20
C ALA A 292 12.49 11.91 27.76
N CYS A 293 12.45 12.97 26.97
CA CYS A 293 13.01 13.01 25.62
C CYS A 293 14.53 12.83 25.60
N GLU A 294 15.27 13.16 26.66
CA GLU A 294 16.70 12.85 26.76
C GLU A 294 16.96 11.35 26.85
N LEU A 295 16.05 10.58 27.46
CA LEU A 295 16.13 9.12 27.59
C LEU A 295 15.59 8.37 26.35
N ALA A 296 14.60 8.94 25.68
CA ALA A 296 13.89 8.31 24.56
C ALA A 296 14.73 8.24 23.27
N ASP A 297 14.32 7.40 22.31
CA ASP A 297 14.95 7.35 20.99
C ASP A 297 14.47 8.50 20.08
N TYR A 298 13.23 8.96 20.29
CA TYR A 298 12.61 10.02 19.52
C TYR A 298 11.64 10.86 20.36
N CYS A 299 11.38 12.09 19.91
CA CYS A 299 10.44 13.00 20.56
C CYS A 299 9.05 12.81 19.97
N GLY A 300 8.01 12.87 20.80
CA GLY A 300 6.62 12.88 20.31
C GLY A 300 5.98 14.26 20.33
N GLY A 301 4.94 14.47 19.53
CA GLY A 301 4.16 15.70 19.49
C GLY A 301 2.65 15.44 19.47
N LEU A 302 1.88 16.35 20.06
CA LEU A 302 0.41 16.33 20.07
C LEU A 302 -0.11 17.78 20.06
N PRO A 303 -0.01 18.50 18.92
CA PRO A 303 -0.34 19.92 18.79
C PRO A 303 -1.77 20.27 19.22
N SER A 304 -2.69 19.31 19.14
CA SER A 304 -4.08 19.47 19.60
C SER A 304 -4.21 19.83 21.09
N ARG A 305 -3.21 19.51 21.92
CA ARG A 305 -3.18 19.85 23.36
C ARG A 305 -2.91 21.32 23.66
N ASP A 306 -2.24 22.02 22.74
CA ASP A 306 -1.83 23.40 22.90
C ASP A 306 -2.59 24.34 21.95
N ARG A 307 -3.78 23.90 21.49
CA ARG A 307 -4.73 24.76 20.77
C ARG A 307 -5.13 25.97 21.66
N PRO A 308 -5.31 27.18 21.08
CA PRO A 308 -5.40 27.46 19.65
C PRO A 308 -4.07 27.79 18.96
N THR A 309 -2.91 27.51 19.59
CA THR A 309 -1.58 27.82 19.02
C THR A 309 -0.75 26.55 18.75
N PRO A 310 -1.24 25.62 17.89
CA PRO A 310 -0.52 24.39 17.58
C PRO A 310 0.85 24.63 16.94
N GLU A 311 1.05 25.76 16.25
CA GLU A 311 2.32 26.14 15.65
C GLU A 311 3.44 26.31 16.70
N LYS A 312 3.11 26.85 17.89
CA LYS A 312 4.07 27.00 18.98
C LYS A 312 4.45 25.66 19.60
N HIS A 313 3.51 24.73 19.67
CA HIS A 313 3.80 23.36 20.11
C HIS A 313 4.85 22.73 19.21
N LEU A 314 4.65 22.82 17.88
CA LEU A 314 5.58 22.29 16.89
C LEU A 314 6.96 22.95 16.99
N ASP A 315 7.01 24.28 17.16
CA ASP A 315 8.27 25.01 17.33
C ASP A 315 9.08 24.52 18.54
N VAL A 316 8.41 24.26 19.67
CA VAL A 316 9.04 23.76 20.89
C VAL A 316 9.59 22.34 20.71
N ILE A 317 8.77 21.41 20.21
CA ILE A 317 9.21 20.01 20.09
C ILE A 317 10.29 19.83 19.03
N LEU A 318 10.20 20.54 17.89
CA LEU A 318 11.20 20.45 16.81
C LEU A 318 12.52 21.07 17.26
N SER A 319 12.48 22.21 17.97
CA SER A 319 13.69 22.83 18.55
C SER A 319 14.39 21.90 19.54
N LEU A 320 13.62 21.27 20.43
CA LEU A 320 14.17 20.31 21.40
C LEU A 320 14.78 19.10 20.70
N ALA A 321 14.05 18.48 19.77
CA ALA A 321 14.51 17.30 19.05
C ALA A 321 15.76 17.58 18.22
N LYS A 322 15.82 18.75 17.56
CA LYS A 322 17.02 19.23 16.86
C LYS A 322 18.21 19.37 17.81
N LYS A 323 18.01 19.97 18.99
CA LYS A 323 19.05 20.11 20.03
C LYS A 323 19.54 18.74 20.52
N LEU A 324 18.64 17.78 20.69
CA LEU A 324 18.95 16.42 21.14
C LEU A 324 19.50 15.51 20.03
N GLY A 325 19.43 15.95 18.76
CA GLY A 325 19.81 15.10 17.64
C GLY A 325 18.87 13.92 17.44
N LYS A 326 17.57 14.04 17.77
CA LYS A 326 16.57 12.96 17.68
C LYS A 326 15.50 13.25 16.62
N PRO A 327 14.87 12.22 16.02
CA PRO A 327 13.72 12.40 15.14
C PRO A 327 12.45 12.72 15.95
N VAL A 328 11.37 13.10 15.25
CA VAL A 328 10.10 13.50 15.85
C VAL A 328 8.93 12.81 15.19
N ASP A 329 8.03 12.23 16.00
CA ASP A 329 6.78 11.63 15.55
C ASP A 329 5.61 12.47 16.14
N VAL A 330 4.72 13.00 15.31
CA VAL A 330 3.68 13.94 15.74
C VAL A 330 2.30 13.42 15.37
N HIS A 331 1.42 13.26 16.35
CA HIS A 331 -0.01 12.99 16.10
C HIS A 331 -0.66 14.20 15.43
N ILE A 332 -1.18 14.01 14.22
CA ILE A 332 -1.76 15.08 13.40
C ILE A 332 -3.10 14.64 12.81
N ASP A 333 -4.00 15.59 12.60
CA ASP A 333 -5.18 15.44 11.74
C ASP A 333 -6.06 14.24 12.15
N GLN A 334 -6.36 14.12 13.45
CA GLN A 334 -7.03 12.95 14.03
C GLN A 334 -8.57 13.05 14.03
N GLU A 335 -9.16 14.19 13.66
CA GLU A 335 -10.61 14.41 13.78
C GLU A 335 -11.42 14.01 12.55
N ASN A 336 -10.77 13.56 11.47
CA ASN A 336 -11.43 13.27 10.20
C ASN A 336 -12.23 14.49 9.69
N ASN A 337 -11.60 15.67 9.79
CA ASN A 337 -12.21 16.98 9.62
C ASN A 337 -11.54 17.74 8.47
N PRO A 338 -12.25 18.11 7.39
CA PRO A 338 -11.64 18.81 6.24
C PRO A 338 -11.02 20.16 6.57
N LEU A 339 -11.33 20.75 7.74
CA LEU A 339 -10.81 22.04 8.18
C LEU A 339 -9.53 21.94 9.03
N GLU A 340 -9.14 20.74 9.48
CA GLU A 340 -7.84 20.54 10.15
C GLU A 340 -6.69 20.63 9.13
N ASN A 341 -5.61 21.31 9.48
CA ASN A 341 -4.47 21.57 8.59
C ASN A 341 -3.14 21.17 9.24
N GLU A 342 -3.15 20.24 10.20
CA GLU A 342 -1.95 19.89 10.96
C GLU A 342 -0.91 19.16 10.10
N THR A 343 -1.31 18.38 9.08
CA THR A 343 -0.36 17.82 8.10
C THR A 343 0.42 18.89 7.35
N GLU A 344 -0.27 19.91 6.83
CA GLU A 344 0.38 21.01 6.12
C GLU A 344 1.29 21.81 7.05
N LEU A 345 0.77 22.16 8.24
CA LEU A 345 1.53 22.91 9.24
C LEU A 345 2.80 22.17 9.67
N LEU A 346 2.72 20.84 9.87
CA LEU A 346 3.88 20.03 10.23
C LEU A 346 4.92 20.00 9.10
N ALA A 347 4.50 19.92 7.85
CA ALA A 347 5.41 19.98 6.70
C ALA A 347 6.14 21.34 6.65
N GLU A 348 5.41 22.44 6.81
CA GLU A 348 6.00 23.79 6.87
C GLU A 348 7.00 23.94 8.01
N LYS A 349 6.63 23.50 9.21
CA LYS A 349 7.50 23.56 10.39
C LYS A 349 8.72 22.65 10.26
N THR A 350 8.58 21.51 9.61
CA THR A 350 9.72 20.62 9.30
C THR A 350 10.75 21.35 8.43
N ILE A 351 10.30 22.09 7.41
CA ILE A 351 11.18 22.88 6.53
C ILE A 351 11.79 24.06 7.30
N GLU A 352 10.98 24.81 8.04
CA GLU A 352 11.42 25.98 8.83
C GLU A 352 12.54 25.61 9.82
N HIS A 353 12.43 24.45 10.48
CA HIS A 353 13.42 23.99 11.46
C HIS A 353 14.59 23.22 10.83
N GLY A 354 14.57 22.97 9.52
CA GLY A 354 15.61 22.21 8.82
C GLY A 354 15.69 20.76 9.28
N MET A 355 14.53 20.12 9.50
CA MET A 355 14.40 18.75 10.01
C MET A 355 13.88 17.75 8.96
N GLN A 356 14.01 18.06 7.68
CA GLN A 356 13.61 17.19 6.58
C GLN A 356 14.19 15.77 6.74
N GLY A 357 13.38 14.75 6.46
CA GLY A 357 13.75 13.34 6.60
C GLY A 357 13.76 12.80 8.03
N ARG A 358 13.50 13.64 9.04
CA ARG A 358 13.57 13.29 10.47
C ARG A 358 12.27 13.50 11.24
N VAL A 359 11.23 13.97 10.56
CA VAL A 359 9.89 14.20 11.14
C VAL A 359 8.91 13.21 10.51
N PHE A 360 7.96 12.74 11.32
CA PHE A 360 6.92 11.81 10.93
C PHE A 360 5.56 12.31 11.46
N GLY A 361 4.56 12.38 10.58
CA GLY A 361 3.17 12.63 10.95
C GLY A 361 2.42 11.32 11.18
N VAL A 362 1.84 11.13 12.36
CA VAL A 362 1.01 9.97 12.70
C VAL A 362 -0.45 10.29 12.37
N HIS A 363 -1.10 9.37 11.67
CA HIS A 363 -2.50 9.38 11.20
C HIS A 363 -2.76 10.10 9.88
N ALA A 364 -2.66 11.44 9.84
CA ALA A 364 -3.01 12.25 8.66
C ALA A 364 -4.44 11.97 8.12
N ILE A 365 -5.42 11.73 9.00
CA ILE A 365 -6.76 11.26 8.61
C ILE A 365 -7.54 12.37 7.92
N SER A 366 -7.52 13.57 8.50
CA SER A 366 -8.23 14.74 8.00
C SER A 366 -7.80 15.16 6.59
N LEU A 367 -6.61 14.75 6.14
CA LEU A 367 -6.17 14.96 4.75
C LEU A 367 -7.15 14.29 3.76
N SER A 368 -7.63 13.07 4.03
CA SER A 368 -8.60 12.38 3.17
C SER A 368 -9.98 13.03 3.11
N ALA A 369 -10.30 13.88 4.09
CA ALA A 369 -11.57 14.61 4.11
C ALA A 369 -11.56 15.84 3.20
N LYS A 370 -10.38 16.32 2.78
CA LYS A 370 -10.22 17.51 1.95
C LYS A 370 -10.58 17.25 0.49
N GLU A 371 -10.84 18.34 -0.25
CA GLU A 371 -11.02 18.28 -1.71
C GLU A 371 -9.78 17.65 -2.38
N ASP A 372 -10.01 16.90 -3.45
CA ASP A 372 -8.98 16.16 -4.19
C ASP A 372 -7.76 17.02 -4.54
N ARG A 373 -7.97 18.25 -5.01
CA ARG A 373 -6.92 19.21 -5.35
C ARG A 373 -6.13 19.69 -4.13
N GLU A 374 -6.80 19.88 -2.98
CA GLU A 374 -6.12 20.27 -1.74
C GLU A 374 -5.29 19.13 -1.17
N GLN A 375 -5.74 17.88 -1.34
CA GLN A 375 -4.91 16.72 -1.02
C GLN A 375 -3.61 16.75 -1.82
N ASP A 376 -3.68 16.91 -3.14
CA ASP A 376 -2.50 16.93 -4.00
C ASP A 376 -1.53 18.07 -3.64
N ARG A 377 -2.06 19.27 -3.36
CA ARG A 377 -1.27 20.43 -2.95
C ARG A 377 -0.53 20.18 -1.63
N ILE A 378 -1.20 19.58 -0.65
CA ILE A 378 -0.60 19.29 0.66
C ILE A 378 0.42 18.14 0.53
N ILE A 379 0.10 17.10 -0.23
CA ILE A 379 1.01 15.95 -0.47
C ILE A 379 2.32 16.41 -1.12
N GLU A 380 2.27 17.36 -2.05
CA GLU A 380 3.49 17.93 -2.63
C GLU A 380 4.35 18.65 -1.59
N LYS A 381 3.72 19.35 -0.63
CA LYS A 381 4.45 19.98 0.48
C LYS A 381 5.03 18.95 1.47
N VAL A 382 4.29 17.88 1.76
CA VAL A 382 4.77 16.73 2.55
C VAL A 382 6.02 16.12 1.89
N ARG A 383 6.01 15.99 0.56
CA ARG A 383 7.15 15.52 -0.24
C ARG A 383 8.34 16.47 -0.17
N GLU A 384 8.13 17.78 -0.32
CA GLU A 384 9.18 18.81 -0.18
C GLU A 384 9.83 18.79 1.22
N ALA A 385 9.02 18.59 2.26
CA ALA A 385 9.49 18.49 3.62
C ALA A 385 10.21 17.16 3.95
N ASP A 386 10.20 16.17 3.04
CA ASP A 386 10.58 14.78 3.31
C ASP A 386 9.97 14.28 4.63
N LEU A 387 8.68 14.60 4.83
CA LEU A 387 7.90 14.23 5.99
C LEU A 387 7.39 12.80 5.83
N GLY A 388 7.72 11.91 6.78
CA GLY A 388 7.17 10.56 6.78
C GLY A 388 5.73 10.56 7.28
N ILE A 389 4.86 9.69 6.76
CA ILE A 389 3.47 9.55 7.22
C ILE A 389 3.25 8.14 7.77
N ILE A 390 2.92 8.04 9.06
CA ILE A 390 2.59 6.77 9.72
C ILE A 390 1.07 6.62 9.74
N ILE A 391 0.56 5.58 9.07
CA ILE A 391 -0.86 5.30 8.93
C ILE A 391 -1.23 4.17 9.88
N CYS A 392 -2.25 4.39 10.70
CA CYS A 392 -2.79 3.40 11.64
C CYS A 392 -4.25 3.09 11.26
N PRO A 393 -4.51 2.15 10.33
CA PRO A 393 -5.84 1.89 9.75
C PRO A 393 -6.97 1.68 10.77
N SER A 394 -6.83 0.74 11.70
CA SER A 394 -7.89 0.41 12.67
C SER A 394 -8.17 1.57 13.63
N ALA A 395 -7.11 2.23 14.09
CA ALA A 395 -7.18 3.43 14.90
C ALA A 395 -7.97 4.54 14.20
N ALA A 396 -7.63 4.78 12.94
CA ALA A 396 -8.21 5.83 12.13
C ALA A 396 -9.72 5.59 11.87
N LEU A 397 -10.12 4.34 11.63
CA LEU A 397 -11.53 3.93 11.52
C LEU A 397 -12.31 4.04 12.85
N SER A 398 -11.63 3.97 13.99
CA SER A 398 -12.28 4.05 15.31
C SER A 398 -12.63 5.49 15.74
N MET A 399 -12.10 6.50 15.04
CA MET A 399 -12.33 7.91 15.37
C MET A 399 -13.81 8.29 15.19
N LYS A 400 -14.33 9.09 16.13
CA LYS A 400 -15.73 9.52 16.07
C LYS A 400 -15.91 10.55 14.94
N GLN A 401 -16.95 10.35 14.15
CA GLN A 401 -17.36 11.34 13.16
C GLN A 401 -17.86 12.61 13.85
N LEU A 402 -17.40 13.77 13.35
CA LEU A 402 -17.93 15.05 13.76
C LEU A 402 -19.36 15.24 13.23
N PRO A 403 -20.22 16.01 13.92
CA PRO A 403 -21.59 16.30 13.48
C PRO A 403 -21.60 17.30 12.31
N MET A 404 -21.05 16.89 11.16
CA MET A 404 -20.91 17.69 9.95
C MET A 404 -21.19 16.87 8.69
N SER A 405 -21.53 17.56 7.59
CA SER A 405 -21.72 16.96 6.28
C SER A 405 -20.49 17.21 5.40
N GLY A 406 -20.05 16.20 4.66
CA GLY A 406 -18.93 16.27 3.73
C GLY A 406 -19.08 15.27 2.58
N PRO A 407 -18.19 15.32 1.56
CA PRO A 407 -18.11 14.28 0.54
C PRO A 407 -17.85 12.91 1.19
N LEU A 408 -18.21 11.83 0.49
CA LEU A 408 -17.92 10.48 0.97
C LEU A 408 -16.42 10.20 0.84
N HIS A 409 -15.77 9.88 1.97
CA HIS A 409 -14.39 9.41 2.03
C HIS A 409 -14.23 8.39 3.16
N ASN A 410 -13.11 7.68 3.17
CA ASN A 410 -12.73 6.82 4.28
C ASN A 410 -11.95 7.62 5.33
N SER A 411 -11.99 7.15 6.58
CA SER A 411 -11.28 7.75 7.71
C SER A 411 -9.86 7.21 7.83
N ILE A 412 -9.12 7.08 6.72
CA ILE A 412 -7.71 6.68 6.67
C ILE A 412 -7.00 7.65 5.73
N ALA A 413 -5.75 8.03 6.02
CA ALA A 413 -4.92 8.86 5.13
C ALA A 413 -4.95 8.39 3.67
N PRO A 414 -4.75 9.30 2.68
CA PRO A 414 -4.88 8.96 1.26
C PRO A 414 -3.63 8.22 0.75
N TYR A 415 -3.43 6.99 1.25
CA TYR A 415 -2.22 6.18 1.06
C TYR A 415 -1.81 6.05 -0.41
N VAL A 416 -2.77 5.80 -1.31
CA VAL A 416 -2.47 5.64 -2.74
C VAL A 416 -1.87 6.92 -3.31
N LYS A 417 -2.44 8.09 -3.00
CA LYS A 417 -1.90 9.39 -3.44
C LYS A 417 -0.53 9.68 -2.84
N LEU A 418 -0.37 9.44 -1.53
CA LEU A 418 0.90 9.61 -0.83
C LEU A 418 2.00 8.74 -1.46
N ARG A 419 1.71 7.46 -1.69
CA ARG A 419 2.63 6.51 -2.32
C ARG A 419 2.98 6.93 -3.76
N ASP A 420 1.98 7.26 -4.57
CA ASP A 420 2.19 7.64 -5.97
C ASP A 420 2.99 8.96 -6.11
N ALA A 421 2.89 9.85 -5.13
CA ALA A 421 3.72 11.04 -5.02
C ALA A 421 5.15 10.78 -4.46
N GLY A 422 5.46 9.55 -4.04
CA GLY A 422 6.75 9.18 -3.47
C GLY A 422 6.95 9.63 -2.02
N VAL A 423 5.88 9.89 -1.27
CA VAL A 423 5.96 10.16 0.18
C VAL A 423 6.31 8.88 0.92
N ARG A 424 7.19 8.98 1.92
CA ARG A 424 7.54 7.86 2.80
C ARG A 424 6.37 7.53 3.72
N CYS A 425 5.65 6.45 3.40
CA CYS A 425 4.59 5.95 4.27
C CYS A 425 5.09 4.80 5.15
N TYR A 426 4.50 4.67 6.34
CA TYR A 426 4.78 3.60 7.30
C TYR A 426 3.50 3.11 7.97
N LEU A 427 3.51 1.89 8.49
CA LEU A 427 2.38 1.29 9.18
C LEU A 427 2.53 1.38 10.70
N GLY A 428 1.44 1.63 11.42
CA GLY A 428 1.37 1.51 12.88
C GLY A 428 0.08 0.82 13.35
N VAL A 429 0.11 0.22 14.53
CA VAL A 429 -1.07 -0.38 15.19
C VAL A 429 -1.75 0.55 16.19
N ASP A 430 -1.04 1.59 16.65
CA ASP A 430 -1.52 2.55 17.65
C ASP A 430 -1.89 1.91 19.01
N ASN A 431 -3.06 2.19 19.58
CA ASN A 431 -3.50 1.62 20.85
C ASN A 431 -3.90 0.14 20.70
N VAL A 432 -3.65 -0.67 21.72
CA VAL A 432 -3.98 -2.12 21.74
C VAL A 432 -4.75 -2.47 23.01
N HIS A 433 -5.99 -2.95 22.88
CA HIS A 433 -6.85 -3.35 24.00
C HIS A 433 -6.90 -2.34 25.17
N ASP A 434 -7.11 -1.06 24.85
CA ASP A 434 -7.21 0.00 25.86
C ASP A 434 -8.56 0.76 25.79
N LEU A 435 -8.75 1.75 26.66
CA LEU A 435 -9.99 2.54 26.73
C LEU A 435 -10.29 3.32 25.45
N PHE A 436 -9.26 3.69 24.68
CA PHE A 436 -9.40 4.40 23.43
C PHE A 436 -9.83 3.43 22.34
N MET A 437 -9.14 2.28 22.23
CA MET A 437 -9.29 1.27 21.19
C MET A 437 -9.40 -0.13 21.80
N PRO A 438 -10.59 -0.54 22.26
CA PRO A 438 -10.76 -1.82 22.97
C PRO A 438 -10.62 -3.04 22.05
N MET A 439 -10.92 -2.88 20.75
CA MET A 439 -10.98 -3.97 19.77
C MET A 439 -9.70 -4.15 18.94
N VAL A 440 -8.78 -3.18 18.98
CA VAL A 440 -7.52 -3.28 18.24
C VAL A 440 -6.63 -4.31 18.95
N ASP A 441 -6.23 -5.33 18.19
CA ASP A 441 -5.51 -6.52 18.67
C ASP A 441 -4.02 -6.50 18.35
N GLY A 442 -3.54 -5.50 17.60
CA GLY A 442 -2.14 -5.35 17.21
C GLY A 442 -1.66 -6.34 16.15
N ASP A 443 -2.57 -6.98 15.40
CA ASP A 443 -2.21 -7.83 14.25
C ASP A 443 -1.90 -6.99 13.00
N ILE A 444 -0.65 -7.04 12.53
CA ILE A 444 -0.16 -6.25 11.38
C ILE A 444 -0.89 -6.62 10.09
N TRP A 445 -1.27 -7.89 9.93
CA TRP A 445 -2.05 -8.33 8.77
C TRP A 445 -3.45 -7.71 8.78
N THR A 446 -4.11 -7.61 9.94
CA THR A 446 -5.38 -6.92 10.09
C THR A 446 -5.26 -5.45 9.67
N GLU A 447 -4.23 -4.75 10.11
CA GLU A 447 -4.00 -3.36 9.69
C GLU A 447 -3.81 -3.24 8.17
N CYS A 448 -2.96 -4.07 7.57
CA CYS A 448 -2.76 -4.09 6.12
C CYS A 448 -4.05 -4.41 5.35
N ARG A 449 -4.85 -5.37 5.84
CA ARG A 449 -6.14 -5.73 5.24
C ARG A 449 -7.12 -4.55 5.29
N MET A 450 -7.23 -3.88 6.44
CA MET A 450 -8.06 -2.70 6.60
C MET A 450 -7.63 -1.57 5.67
N LEU A 451 -6.32 -1.32 5.53
CA LEU A 451 -5.79 -0.37 4.56
C LEU A 451 -6.24 -0.73 3.14
N MET A 452 -5.96 -1.96 2.68
CA MET A 452 -6.26 -2.38 1.30
C MET A 452 -7.75 -2.26 0.98
N GLU A 453 -8.62 -2.69 1.89
CA GLU A 453 -10.08 -2.63 1.73
C GLU A 453 -10.59 -1.18 1.70
N ALA A 454 -10.09 -0.33 2.60
CA ALA A 454 -10.47 1.08 2.65
C ALA A 454 -9.95 1.87 1.44
N THR A 455 -8.74 1.62 0.97
CA THR A 455 -8.15 2.39 -0.14
C THR A 455 -8.39 1.73 -1.50
N ARG A 456 -9.03 0.55 -1.54
CA ARG A 456 -9.24 -0.29 -2.73
C ARG A 456 -7.95 -0.56 -3.49
N PHE A 457 -6.85 -0.69 -2.76
CA PHE A 457 -5.52 -0.93 -3.32
C PHE A 457 -5.10 -2.35 -2.97
N TYR A 458 -5.29 -3.28 -3.91
CA TYR A 458 -5.14 -4.72 -3.69
C TYR A 458 -3.81 -5.30 -4.21
N ASP A 459 -2.76 -4.47 -4.27
CA ASP A 459 -1.41 -4.92 -4.63
C ASP A 459 -0.69 -5.42 -3.37
N ILE A 460 -0.68 -6.75 -3.21
CA ILE A 460 -0.14 -7.42 -2.01
C ILE A 460 1.36 -7.19 -1.88
N ASP A 461 2.11 -7.22 -2.99
CA ASP A 461 3.56 -7.09 -2.97
C ASP A 461 3.94 -5.66 -2.56
N ALA A 462 3.27 -4.65 -3.13
CA ALA A 462 3.48 -3.26 -2.74
C ALA A 462 3.09 -2.97 -1.28
N VAL A 463 2.00 -3.57 -0.79
CA VAL A 463 1.58 -3.41 0.61
C VAL A 463 2.51 -4.16 1.56
N ALA A 464 3.04 -5.32 1.16
CA ALA A 464 4.03 -6.06 1.95
C ALA A 464 5.35 -5.31 2.04
N GLU A 465 5.83 -4.71 0.94
CA GLU A 465 7.01 -3.82 0.95
C GLU A 465 6.80 -2.67 1.94
N TRP A 466 5.65 -2.00 1.87
CA TRP A 466 5.30 -0.91 2.79
C TRP A 466 5.24 -1.36 4.26
N ALA A 467 4.59 -2.50 4.54
CA ALA A 467 4.48 -3.06 5.88
C ALA A 467 5.84 -3.48 6.47
N CYS A 468 6.87 -3.64 5.65
CA CYS A 468 8.25 -3.94 6.05
C CYS A 468 9.16 -2.71 6.00
N ALA A 469 8.65 -1.55 5.56
CA ALA A 469 9.46 -0.36 5.39
C ALA A 469 10.07 0.07 6.72
N LYS A 470 11.35 0.43 6.72
CA LYS A 470 12.09 0.92 7.89
C LYS A 470 12.58 2.35 7.60
N PRO A 471 12.68 3.23 8.61
CA PRO A 471 13.15 4.59 8.36
C PRO A 471 14.65 4.57 8.04
N ILE A 472 15.09 5.52 7.21
CA ILE A 472 16.49 5.64 6.78
C ILE A 472 17.44 5.70 7.98
N THR A 473 17.02 6.35 9.06
CA THR A 473 17.77 6.47 10.32
C THR A 473 18.01 5.14 11.03
N ALA A 474 17.12 4.16 10.89
CA ALA A 474 17.26 2.84 11.52
C ALA A 474 18.14 1.88 10.71
N MET A 475 18.20 2.04 9.38
CA MET A 475 19.00 1.16 8.51
C MET A 475 20.51 1.26 8.78
N ALA A 476 20.99 2.40 9.30
CA ALA A 476 22.37 2.57 9.72
C ALA A 476 22.74 1.78 11.00
N GLY A 477 21.76 1.44 11.85
CA GLY A 477 21.97 0.64 13.06
C GLY A 477 21.76 -0.86 12.85
N LEU A 478 20.88 -1.23 11.92
CA LEU A 478 20.57 -2.63 11.60
C LEU A 478 21.71 -3.35 10.89
N SER A 479 22.51 -2.65 10.07
CA SER A 479 23.71 -3.25 9.44
C SER A 479 24.71 -3.80 10.48
N ALA A 480 24.76 -3.20 11.67
CA ALA A 480 25.61 -3.68 12.76
C ALA A 480 25.03 -4.91 13.49
N MET A 481 23.71 -5.12 13.44
CA MET A 481 23.06 -6.31 14.01
C MET A 481 23.11 -7.52 13.06
N ASP A 482 22.97 -7.28 11.75
CA ASP A 482 23.10 -8.34 10.74
C ASP A 482 24.52 -8.94 10.70
N GLU A 483 25.55 -8.16 11.00
CA GLU A 483 26.92 -8.66 11.17
C GLU A 483 27.12 -9.47 12.47
N ALA A 484 26.23 -9.31 13.46
CA ALA A 484 26.33 -9.97 14.76
C ALA A 484 25.56 -11.31 14.84
N ALA A 485 24.75 -11.67 13.84
CA ALA A 485 24.05 -12.95 13.80
C ALA A 485 25.02 -14.10 13.45
N PRO A 486 25.40 -14.99 14.39
CA PRO A 486 26.33 -16.05 14.09
C PRO A 486 25.61 -17.22 13.40
N ALA A 487 26.32 -17.85 12.47
CA ALA A 487 26.01 -19.10 11.80
C ALA A 487 25.51 -20.19 12.78
N LYS A 488 24.21 -20.24 13.06
CA LYS A 488 23.55 -21.30 13.84
C LYS A 488 22.26 -21.79 13.15
N LYS A 489 22.33 -22.08 11.86
CA LYS A 489 21.37 -22.96 11.17
C LYS A 489 22.07 -23.84 10.12
N ARG A 490 23.08 -24.61 10.54
CA ARG A 490 23.60 -25.80 9.83
C ARG A 490 24.12 -26.83 10.84
N ALA A 491 23.27 -27.25 11.76
CA ALA A 491 23.51 -28.42 12.62
C ALA A 491 22.18 -28.92 13.19
N ALA A 492 21.29 -29.38 12.31
CA ALA A 492 20.20 -30.27 12.66
C ALA A 492 19.77 -30.98 11.37
N GLY A 493 20.51 -32.03 11.03
CA GLY A 493 20.05 -33.05 10.12
C GLY A 493 20.21 -34.40 10.81
N VAL A 494 19.09 -34.98 11.25
CA VAL A 494 18.72 -36.41 11.25
C VAL A 494 17.20 -36.45 11.28
#